data_AF-A0A2T8HZW4-F1
#
_entry.id   AF-A0A2T8HZW4-F1
#
_cell.length_a   1.000
_cell.length_b   1.000
_cell.length_c   1.000
_cell.angle_alpha   90.00
_cell.angle_beta   90.00
_cell.angle_gamma   90.00
#
_symmetry.space_group_name_H-M   'P 1'
#
loop_
_entity.id
_entity.type
_entity.pdbx_description
1 polymer ?
#
loop_
_entity_poly.entity_id
_entity_poly.type
_entity_poly.pdbx_seq_one_letter_code
_entity_poly.pdbx_strand_id
1 'polypeptide(L)'
;MADREFWSYQPPHFVTGQRCSDNWITVVDPLPSYGRGRELPGKRHQSLIFGSYLTDVIITGANGTIDGQGAIWWGWFHNHTLNYTRPHLVELMYSTNVVISNLTFKNSPFWNIHPVYCSQVLVQHVTILAPLNSPNTDGIDPDSSTNVCINHCYVKNGDDVIAIKSGWDEYGISFAHPSSNISISNITGETRGGAGIAFGSEMSGGISEVRAEGLRVVNSLQGIRIKTAPGRGGYVKNVYIADVSMDNVSIAIRISGNFGEHPDDKYDRNALPMISNITIKDVVGVNVGVAGILEGIHGDNFSNICLSNVSLSVQSAHPWNCSLIEGYSNSVIPESCEQLRSNCRQTSDCYDGSSSSAIHGQEPRDTLSTSRLLNPLMKFTLF
;
A
#
# COMPACT_ATOMS: atom_id res chain seq x y z
N MET A 1 27.46 0.67 -20.24
CA MET A 1 27.92 1.12 -18.92
C MET A 1 26.71 1.76 -18.28
N ALA A 2 26.01 1.03 -17.40
CA ALA A 2 24.92 1.58 -16.63
C ALA A 2 25.53 2.17 -15.36
N ASP A 3 25.28 3.45 -15.12
CA ASP A 3 25.71 4.14 -13.91
C ASP A 3 24.98 3.52 -12.73
N ARG A 4 25.74 2.91 -11.81
CA ARG A 4 25.20 2.41 -10.53
C ARG A 4 25.11 3.60 -9.58
N GLU A 5 23.90 4.03 -9.23
CA GLU A 5 23.70 5.06 -8.20
C GLU A 5 23.57 4.40 -6.83
N PHE A 6 24.61 4.56 -5.99
CA PHE A 6 24.60 4.10 -4.60
C PHE A 6 24.28 5.26 -3.67
N TRP A 7 23.14 5.19 -2.98
CA TRP A 7 22.79 6.12 -1.89
C TRP A 7 23.07 5.45 -0.54
N SER A 8 24.30 5.60 -0.02
CA SER A 8 24.66 5.10 1.31
C SER A 8 24.49 6.19 2.36
N TYR A 9 23.53 6.05 3.28
CA TYR A 9 23.39 6.94 4.44
C TYR A 9 24.38 6.52 5.55
N GLN A 10 25.26 7.44 5.97
CA GLN A 10 26.13 7.30 7.15
C GLN A 10 25.72 8.36 8.18
N PRO A 11 25.38 8.00 9.44
CA PRO A 11 25.05 8.97 10.47
C PRO A 11 26.31 9.69 11.01
N PRO A 12 26.22 10.94 11.52
CA PRO A 12 25.04 11.78 11.69
C PRO A 12 25.09 13.00 10.76
N HIS A 13 24.30 13.00 9.70
CA HIS A 13 23.93 14.24 9.02
C HIS A 13 22.41 14.40 9.12
N PHE A 14 22.00 15.32 9.97
CA PHE A 14 20.67 15.90 9.98
C PHE A 14 20.48 16.60 8.62
N VAL A 15 19.51 16.16 7.82
CA VAL A 15 18.95 17.05 6.80
C VAL A 15 18.09 18.04 7.57
N THR A 16 18.69 19.16 7.96
CA THR A 16 17.98 20.26 8.62
C THR A 16 17.07 20.91 7.58
N GLY A 17 15.76 20.84 7.78
CA GLY A 17 14.84 21.85 7.28
C GLY A 17 15.23 23.20 7.88
N GLN A 18 16.12 23.92 7.21
CA GLN A 18 16.62 25.21 7.66
C GLN A 18 15.62 26.29 7.23
N ARG A 19 15.21 27.12 8.20
CA ARG A 19 14.30 28.26 7.99
C ARG A 19 14.86 29.23 6.93
N CYS A 20 13.95 29.76 6.09
CA CYS A 20 14.02 30.96 5.23
C CYS A 20 14.19 30.74 3.71
N SER A 21 13.07 30.79 2.97
CA SER A 21 12.80 31.57 1.73
C SER A 21 11.69 30.88 0.91
N ASP A 22 10.89 31.68 0.20
CA ASP A 22 9.58 31.33 -0.36
C ASP A 22 9.55 30.31 -1.53
N ASN A 23 10.61 29.52 -1.74
CA ASN A 23 10.74 28.56 -2.86
C ASN A 23 11.32 27.20 -2.43
N TRP A 24 10.80 26.63 -1.34
CA TRP A 24 11.51 25.56 -0.64
C TRP A 24 11.44 24.16 -1.28
N ILE A 25 10.40 23.80 -2.05
CA ILE A 25 10.29 22.48 -2.71
C ILE A 25 9.72 22.63 -4.13
N THR A 26 10.44 22.05 -5.10
CA THR A 26 10.07 22.00 -6.51
C THR A 26 8.63 21.56 -6.69
N VAL A 27 7.87 22.32 -7.49
CA VAL A 27 6.50 21.97 -7.85
C VAL A 27 6.53 21.32 -9.24
N VAL A 28 6.05 20.08 -9.31
CA VAL A 28 6.04 19.24 -10.51
C VAL A 28 4.61 18.93 -10.94
N ASP A 29 4.48 18.47 -12.18
CA ASP A 29 3.19 18.03 -12.71
C ASP A 29 2.66 16.81 -11.93
N PRO A 30 1.34 16.62 -11.89
CA PRO A 30 0.74 15.46 -11.24
C PRO A 30 1.15 14.15 -11.93
N LEU A 31 0.91 13.03 -11.23
CA LEU A 31 1.09 11.72 -11.83
C LEU A 31 0.13 11.58 -13.04
N PRO A 32 0.59 11.08 -14.19
CA PRO A 32 -0.25 10.95 -15.37
C PRO A 32 -1.46 10.04 -15.13
N SER A 33 -1.35 9.04 -14.26
CA SER A 33 -2.47 8.17 -13.88
C SER A 33 -3.45 8.78 -12.86
N TYR A 34 -3.24 10.03 -12.42
CA TYR A 34 -4.10 10.71 -11.42
C TYR A 34 -4.78 11.98 -11.95
N GLY A 35 -4.26 12.58 -13.04
CA GLY A 35 -4.79 13.80 -13.65
C GLY A 35 -4.55 15.11 -12.87
N ARG A 36 -4.41 15.04 -11.55
CA ARG A 36 -4.16 16.17 -10.63
C ARG A 36 -3.41 15.74 -9.38
N GLY A 37 -3.02 16.71 -8.56
CA GLY A 37 -2.58 16.48 -7.19
C GLY A 37 -3.64 15.72 -6.38
N ARG A 38 -3.17 14.79 -5.54
CA ARG A 38 -4.04 13.91 -4.74
C ARG A 38 -4.89 14.67 -3.73
N GLU A 39 -4.37 15.75 -3.17
CA GLU A 39 -5.06 16.56 -2.16
C GLU A 39 -5.71 17.80 -2.77
N LEU A 40 -5.07 18.39 -3.77
CA LEU A 40 -5.47 19.65 -4.37
C LEU A 40 -5.42 19.58 -5.90
N PRO A 41 -6.35 20.24 -6.62
CA PRO A 41 -6.28 20.37 -8.07
C PRO A 41 -4.94 20.96 -8.53
N GLY A 42 -4.46 20.53 -9.69
CA GLY A 42 -3.24 21.05 -10.30
C GLY A 42 -1.97 20.28 -9.92
N LYS A 43 -0.88 21.02 -9.71
CA LYS A 43 0.47 20.48 -9.50
C LYS A 43 0.68 19.93 -8.07
N ARG A 44 1.83 19.31 -7.84
CA ARG A 44 2.23 18.73 -6.55
C ARG A 44 3.66 19.12 -6.18
N HIS A 45 3.99 19.07 -4.89
CA HIS A 45 5.37 19.15 -4.46
C HIS A 45 6.13 17.87 -4.84
N GLN A 46 7.37 18.03 -5.30
CA GLN A 46 8.30 16.93 -5.52
C GLN A 46 8.66 16.29 -4.17
N SER A 47 8.74 14.96 -4.17
CA SER A 47 9.07 14.15 -3.00
C SER A 47 10.47 14.44 -2.46
N LEU A 48 10.69 14.23 -1.16
CA LEU A 48 11.93 14.61 -0.49
C LEU A 48 13.13 13.79 -1.02
N ILE A 49 12.94 12.48 -1.17
CA ILE A 49 13.82 11.60 -1.95
C ILE A 49 13.06 11.25 -3.21
N PHE A 50 13.56 11.71 -4.35
CA PHE A 50 12.92 11.55 -5.64
C PHE A 50 13.89 10.97 -6.67
N GLY A 51 13.43 10.00 -7.47
CA GLY A 51 14.15 9.46 -8.62
C GLY A 51 13.19 9.04 -9.72
N SER A 52 13.61 9.15 -10.99
CA SER A 52 12.79 8.75 -12.14
C SER A 52 13.63 8.11 -13.22
N TYR A 53 13.13 7.06 -13.88
CA TYR A 53 13.83 6.30 -14.94
C TYR A 53 15.18 5.70 -14.49
N LEU A 54 15.26 5.26 -13.24
CA LEU A 54 16.49 4.70 -12.67
C LEU A 54 16.52 3.18 -12.79
N THR A 55 17.73 2.60 -12.75
CA THR A 55 17.94 1.15 -12.66
C THR A 55 18.97 0.88 -11.57
N ASP A 56 18.81 -0.24 -10.85
CA ASP A 56 19.72 -0.66 -9.77
C ASP A 56 19.79 0.35 -8.60
N VAL A 57 18.63 0.81 -8.13
CA VAL A 57 18.51 1.79 -7.05
C VAL A 57 18.59 1.10 -5.70
N ILE A 58 19.55 1.49 -4.86
CA ILE A 58 19.68 0.96 -3.50
C ILE A 58 19.63 2.11 -2.49
N ILE A 59 18.58 2.11 -1.65
CA ILE A 59 18.40 3.01 -0.51
C ILE A 59 18.48 2.17 0.76
N THR A 60 19.61 2.22 1.46
CA THR A 60 19.83 1.40 2.66
C THR A 60 20.61 2.12 3.74
N GLY A 61 20.51 1.60 4.96
CA GLY A 61 21.28 2.07 6.11
C GLY A 61 21.47 0.97 7.15
N ALA A 62 22.30 1.21 8.16
CA ALA A 62 22.42 0.31 9.31
C ALA A 62 21.40 0.71 10.38
N ASN A 63 20.10 0.70 10.04
CA ASN A 63 19.01 1.28 10.83
C ASN A 63 19.12 2.82 11.01
N GLY A 64 19.63 3.50 9.98
CA GLY A 64 19.66 4.97 9.94
C GLY A 64 18.24 5.56 9.86
N THR A 65 18.08 6.82 10.26
CA THR A 65 16.77 7.51 10.25
C THR A 65 16.71 8.60 9.17
N ILE A 66 15.64 8.60 8.39
CA ILE A 66 15.24 9.67 7.46
C ILE A 66 13.99 10.34 8.05
N ASP A 67 14.11 11.59 8.50
CA ASP A 67 13.01 12.36 9.11
C ASP A 67 12.49 13.43 8.13
N GLY A 68 11.24 13.28 7.70
CA GLY A 68 10.57 14.18 6.75
C GLY A 68 10.04 15.47 7.37
N GLN A 69 10.12 15.64 8.70
CA GLN A 69 9.67 16.84 9.41
C GLN A 69 8.23 17.28 9.07
N GLY A 70 7.32 16.30 8.89
CA GLY A 70 5.96 16.48 8.40
C GLY A 70 5.05 17.42 9.20
N ALA A 71 5.41 17.79 10.44
CA ALA A 71 4.55 18.59 11.33
C ALA A 71 4.05 19.90 10.72
N ILE A 72 4.90 20.62 9.97
CA ILE A 72 4.49 21.87 9.31
C ILE A 72 3.44 21.62 8.23
N TRP A 73 3.61 20.54 7.45
CA TRP A 73 2.71 20.15 6.38
C TRP A 73 1.36 19.70 6.90
N TRP A 74 1.34 18.91 7.98
CA TRP A 74 0.12 18.49 8.64
C TRP A 74 -0.65 19.71 9.18
N GLY A 75 0.07 20.70 9.73
CA GLY A 75 -0.51 21.98 10.14
C GLY A 75 -1.19 22.71 8.98
N TRP A 76 -0.54 22.82 7.82
CA TRP A 76 -1.14 23.44 6.64
C TRP A 76 -2.31 22.64 6.05
N PHE A 77 -2.23 21.31 6.09
CA PHE A 77 -3.34 20.43 5.68
C PHE A 77 -4.58 20.69 6.54
N HIS A 78 -4.44 20.61 7.87
CA HIS A 78 -5.55 20.82 8.78
C HIS A 78 -6.11 22.24 8.75
N ASN A 79 -5.27 23.24 8.46
CA ASN A 79 -5.71 24.63 8.32
C ASN A 79 -6.20 24.99 6.91
N HIS A 80 -6.21 24.03 5.97
CA HIS A 80 -6.57 24.25 4.57
C HIS A 80 -5.77 25.37 3.88
N THR A 81 -4.47 25.48 4.20
CA THR A 81 -3.56 26.51 3.66
C THR A 81 -2.50 25.94 2.72
N LEU A 82 -2.68 24.71 2.24
CA LEU A 82 -1.81 24.11 1.22
C LEU A 82 -2.04 24.79 -0.13
N ASN A 83 -0.96 25.06 -0.86
CA ASN A 83 -1.03 25.55 -2.25
C ASN A 83 -1.01 24.40 -3.27
N TYR A 84 -0.33 23.30 -2.92
CA TYR A 84 -0.18 22.10 -3.74
C TYR A 84 -0.24 20.86 -2.86
N THR A 85 -0.43 19.69 -3.48
CA THR A 85 -0.35 18.40 -2.76
C THR A 85 1.01 18.25 -2.09
N ARG A 86 1.01 17.82 -0.82
CA ARG A 86 2.19 17.60 0.01
C ARG A 86 3.16 16.59 -0.64
N PRO A 87 4.47 16.72 -0.43
CA PRO A 87 5.45 15.79 -0.98
C PRO A 87 5.42 14.44 -0.25
N HIS A 88 5.77 13.35 -0.95
CA HIS A 88 6.07 12.08 -0.30
C HIS A 88 7.45 12.14 0.36
N LEU A 89 7.74 11.19 1.25
CA LEU A 89 9.08 11.05 1.80
C LEU A 89 10.04 10.43 0.77
N VAL A 90 9.64 9.30 0.16
CA VAL A 90 10.37 8.62 -0.90
C VAL A 90 9.42 8.36 -2.07
N GLU A 91 9.81 8.80 -3.27
CA GLU A 91 9.10 8.48 -4.50
C GLU A 91 10.07 8.10 -5.60
N LEU A 92 9.89 6.90 -6.14
CA LEU A 92 10.62 6.42 -7.30
C LEU A 92 9.62 6.22 -8.43
N MET A 93 9.90 6.85 -9.56
CA MET A 93 9.05 6.79 -10.75
C MET A 93 9.75 5.97 -11.85
N TYR A 94 9.01 5.16 -12.61
CA TYR A 94 9.54 4.50 -13.82
C TYR A 94 10.86 3.75 -13.62
N SER A 95 11.11 3.21 -12.43
CA SER A 95 12.41 2.67 -12.03
C SER A 95 12.37 1.15 -11.91
N THR A 96 13.51 0.50 -12.13
CA THR A 96 13.63 -0.97 -12.10
C THR A 96 14.76 -1.42 -11.17
N ASN A 97 14.63 -2.59 -10.54
CA ASN A 97 15.59 -3.14 -9.59
C ASN A 97 15.81 -2.18 -8.41
N VAL A 98 14.73 -1.93 -7.65
CA VAL A 98 14.73 -1.01 -6.51
C VAL A 98 14.85 -1.82 -5.22
N VAL A 99 15.78 -1.44 -4.34
CA VAL A 99 15.93 -2.00 -3.00
C VAL A 99 15.89 -0.89 -1.96
N ILE A 100 14.91 -0.92 -1.07
CA ILE A 100 14.80 -0.06 0.10
C ILE A 100 14.87 -0.94 1.34
N SER A 101 15.92 -0.80 2.16
CA SER A 101 16.07 -1.71 3.31
C SER A 101 16.83 -1.17 4.50
N ASN A 102 16.55 -1.73 5.68
CA ASN A 102 17.30 -1.49 6.92
C ASN A 102 17.32 -0.01 7.35
N LEU A 103 16.17 0.67 7.24
CA LEU A 103 16.04 2.10 7.54
C LEU A 103 14.82 2.38 8.41
N THR A 104 14.90 3.47 9.17
CA THR A 104 13.76 4.10 9.84
C THR A 104 13.33 5.33 9.06
N PHE A 105 12.08 5.38 8.63
CA PHE A 105 11.43 6.56 8.03
C PHE A 105 10.54 7.21 9.08
N LYS A 106 10.64 8.53 9.24
CA LYS A 106 9.96 9.25 10.30
C LYS A 106 9.27 10.50 9.77
N ASN A 107 8.06 10.76 10.26
CA ASN A 107 7.31 11.99 10.03
C ASN A 107 7.20 12.38 8.54
N SER A 108 6.78 11.47 7.66
CA SER A 108 6.51 11.85 6.27
C SER A 108 5.45 12.97 6.20
N PRO A 109 5.63 13.98 5.34
CA PRO A 109 4.61 14.99 5.09
C PRO A 109 3.28 14.41 4.57
N PHE A 110 3.32 13.36 3.76
CA PHE A 110 2.19 12.65 3.15
C PHE A 110 2.52 11.14 3.10
N TRP A 111 2.33 10.44 1.99
CA TRP A 111 2.75 9.04 1.85
C TRP A 111 4.26 8.85 2.09
N ASN A 112 4.66 7.71 2.65
CA ASN A 112 6.05 7.46 3.04
C ASN A 112 6.87 6.88 1.88
N ILE A 113 6.61 5.65 1.45
CA ILE A 113 7.38 4.97 0.41
C ILE A 113 6.49 4.69 -0.80
N HIS A 114 6.68 5.45 -1.87
CA HIS A 114 5.84 5.43 -3.07
C HIS A 114 6.62 5.01 -4.33
N PRO A 115 6.83 3.71 -4.56
CA PRO A 115 7.27 3.21 -5.86
C PRO A 115 6.08 3.27 -6.83
N VAL A 116 6.17 4.15 -7.83
CA VAL A 116 5.13 4.34 -8.84
C VAL A 116 5.66 4.04 -10.24
N TYR A 117 4.93 3.24 -11.01
CA TYR A 117 5.38 2.78 -12.34
C TYR A 117 6.70 1.99 -12.31
N CYS A 118 7.00 1.35 -11.18
CA CYS A 118 8.26 0.65 -10.96
C CYS A 118 8.13 -0.85 -11.25
N SER A 119 9.27 -1.51 -11.48
CA SER A 119 9.33 -2.97 -11.57
C SER A 119 10.47 -3.56 -10.74
N GLN A 120 10.29 -4.77 -10.20
CA GLN A 120 11.29 -5.45 -9.36
C GLN A 120 11.68 -4.59 -8.15
N VAL A 121 10.72 -4.39 -7.25
CA VAL A 121 10.85 -3.55 -6.06
C VAL A 121 10.92 -4.42 -4.81
N LEU A 122 11.93 -4.22 -3.98
CA LEU A 122 12.09 -4.85 -2.67
C LEU A 122 12.10 -3.79 -1.59
N VAL A 123 11.14 -3.85 -0.66
CA VAL A 123 11.13 -3.07 0.57
C VAL A 123 11.20 -4.02 1.75
N GLN A 124 12.31 -4.00 2.52
CA GLN A 124 12.49 -4.97 3.60
C GLN A 124 13.18 -4.41 4.85
N HIS A 125 12.80 -4.92 6.03
CA HIS A 125 13.43 -4.52 7.29
C HIS A 125 13.37 -3.00 7.54
N VAL A 126 12.23 -2.37 7.21
CA VAL A 126 12.03 -0.93 7.42
C VAL A 126 11.09 -0.65 8.59
N THR A 127 11.34 0.45 9.28
CA THR A 127 10.47 0.98 10.34
C THR A 127 9.90 2.32 9.88
N ILE A 128 8.59 2.50 9.91
CA ILE A 128 7.90 3.74 9.52
C ILE A 128 7.16 4.30 10.73
N LEU A 129 7.46 5.54 11.10
CA LEU A 129 6.93 6.18 12.31
C LEU A 129 6.38 7.58 12.02
N ALA A 130 5.10 7.78 12.24
CA ALA A 130 4.46 9.09 12.30
C ALA A 130 3.43 9.13 13.44
N PRO A 131 3.09 10.31 13.98
CA PRO A 131 2.00 10.44 14.93
C PRO A 131 0.70 9.86 14.37
N LEU A 132 -0.08 9.15 15.19
CA LEU A 132 -1.32 8.49 14.73
C LEU A 132 -2.40 9.48 14.24
N ASN A 133 -2.26 10.77 14.54
CA ASN A 133 -3.15 11.83 14.04
C ASN A 133 -2.59 12.55 12.81
N SER A 134 -1.46 12.11 12.25
CA SER A 134 -0.89 12.69 11.03
C SER A 134 -1.75 12.30 9.81
N PRO A 135 -2.18 13.26 8.98
CA PRO A 135 -3.09 12.98 7.88
C PRO A 135 -2.37 12.32 6.71
N ASN A 136 -2.91 11.20 6.20
CA ASN A 136 -2.47 10.54 4.97
C ASN A 136 -0.99 10.17 4.96
N THR A 137 -0.51 9.62 6.08
CA THR A 137 0.86 9.16 6.23
C THR A 137 1.02 7.68 5.90
N ASP A 138 0.41 7.23 4.81
CA ASP A 138 0.43 5.85 4.31
C ASP A 138 1.86 5.28 4.33
N GLY A 139 2.01 4.02 4.71
CA GLY A 139 3.32 3.41 4.96
C GLY A 139 4.07 3.06 3.67
N ILE A 140 3.57 2.07 2.93
CA ILE A 140 4.18 1.65 1.67
C ILE A 140 3.08 1.56 0.62
N ASP A 141 3.29 2.25 -0.49
CA ASP A 141 2.29 2.50 -1.52
C ASP A 141 2.79 2.02 -2.90
N PRO A 142 2.78 0.71 -3.20
CA PRO A 142 2.99 0.26 -4.56
C PRO A 142 1.87 0.77 -5.46
N ASP A 143 2.21 1.66 -6.39
CA ASP A 143 1.26 2.28 -7.31
C ASP A 143 1.64 1.97 -8.76
N SER A 144 0.73 1.36 -9.51
CA SER A 144 0.98 0.89 -10.88
C SER A 144 2.36 0.21 -11.03
N SER A 145 2.71 -0.69 -10.11
CA SER A 145 4.05 -1.29 -10.04
C SER A 145 4.00 -2.82 -10.08
N THR A 146 5.04 -3.44 -10.65
CA THR A 146 5.06 -4.89 -10.91
C THR A 146 6.23 -5.61 -10.24
N ASN A 147 6.02 -6.86 -9.83
CA ASN A 147 7.03 -7.67 -9.14
C ASN A 147 7.55 -6.97 -7.87
N VAL A 148 6.65 -6.76 -6.91
CA VAL A 148 6.93 -6.04 -5.66
C VAL A 148 7.01 -7.03 -4.51
N CYS A 149 8.03 -6.91 -3.67
CA CYS A 149 8.19 -7.68 -2.43
C CYS A 149 8.33 -6.71 -1.26
N ILE A 150 7.44 -6.84 -0.28
CA ILE A 150 7.45 -6.06 0.96
C ILE A 150 7.54 -7.05 2.12
N ASN A 151 8.60 -7.01 2.93
CA ASN A 151 8.71 -7.94 4.04
C ASN A 151 9.42 -7.42 5.29
N HIS A 152 9.06 -7.98 6.46
CA HIS A 152 9.68 -7.65 7.75
C HIS A 152 9.63 -6.15 8.09
N CYS A 153 8.48 -5.51 7.88
CA CYS A 153 8.29 -4.08 8.13
C CYS A 153 7.47 -3.82 9.39
N TYR A 154 7.82 -2.75 10.10
CA TYR A 154 7.01 -2.21 11.20
C TYR A 154 6.50 -0.82 10.82
N VAL A 155 5.19 -0.59 10.90
CA VAL A 155 4.57 0.68 10.53
C VAL A 155 3.66 1.16 11.65
N LYS A 156 3.87 2.40 12.08
CA LYS A 156 2.99 3.14 12.99
C LYS A 156 2.75 4.53 12.43
N ASN A 157 1.55 4.80 11.96
CA ASN A 157 1.23 6.02 11.21
C ASN A 157 -0.24 6.44 11.40
N GLY A 158 -0.65 7.48 10.68
CA GLY A 158 -2.03 7.99 10.77
C GLY A 158 -2.98 7.42 9.73
N ASP A 159 -2.50 6.73 8.69
CA ASP A 159 -3.32 6.21 7.58
C ASP A 159 -2.90 4.77 7.21
N ASP A 160 -3.19 4.27 6.01
CA ASP A 160 -2.97 2.85 5.65
C ASP A 160 -1.51 2.38 5.89
N VAL A 161 -1.33 1.18 6.45
CA VAL A 161 0.00 0.60 6.72
C VAL A 161 0.65 0.16 5.41
N ILE A 162 -0.10 -0.55 4.56
CA ILE A 162 0.21 -0.82 3.16
C ILE A 162 -1.00 -0.43 2.33
N ALA A 163 -0.82 0.34 1.26
CA ALA A 163 -1.90 0.69 0.33
C ALA A 163 -1.49 0.40 -1.11
N ILE A 164 -2.12 -0.59 -1.74
CA ILE A 164 -1.85 -0.95 -3.13
C ILE A 164 -2.76 -0.10 -4.02
N LYS A 165 -2.15 0.60 -4.98
CA LYS A 165 -2.81 1.55 -5.88
C LYS A 165 -2.45 1.27 -7.34
N SER A 166 -3.18 1.86 -8.26
CA SER A 166 -2.88 1.78 -9.70
C SER A 166 -3.58 2.91 -10.46
N GLY A 167 -3.46 4.16 -10.03
CA GLY A 167 -4.10 5.31 -10.68
C GLY A 167 -5.60 5.51 -10.40
N TRP A 168 -6.12 6.65 -10.83
CA TRP A 168 -7.41 7.19 -10.40
C TRP A 168 -8.35 7.49 -11.58
N ASP A 169 -9.52 6.86 -11.55
CA ASP A 169 -10.62 6.99 -12.51
C ASP A 169 -10.17 6.93 -13.98
N GLU A 170 -10.66 7.82 -14.84
CA GLU A 170 -10.37 7.85 -16.27
C GLU A 170 -8.87 8.04 -16.57
N TYR A 171 -8.13 8.69 -15.67
CA TYR A 171 -6.68 8.85 -15.80
C TYR A 171 -5.96 7.53 -15.56
N GLY A 172 -6.38 6.76 -14.55
CA GLY A 172 -5.85 5.42 -14.31
C GLY A 172 -6.24 4.42 -15.40
N ILE A 173 -7.50 4.48 -15.86
CA ILE A 173 -8.01 3.65 -16.97
C ILE A 173 -7.22 3.92 -18.25
N SER A 174 -7.03 5.20 -18.61
CA SER A 174 -6.32 5.58 -19.85
C SER A 174 -4.82 5.31 -19.77
N PHE A 175 -4.22 5.47 -18.58
CA PHE A 175 -2.81 5.13 -18.36
C PHE A 175 -2.56 3.62 -18.43
N ALA A 176 -3.57 2.81 -18.08
CA ALA A 176 -3.62 1.36 -18.30
C ALA A 176 -2.40 0.60 -17.74
N HIS A 177 -1.93 0.99 -16.54
CA HIS A 177 -0.77 0.38 -15.89
C HIS A 177 -1.16 -0.24 -14.54
N PRO A 178 -1.24 -1.57 -14.43
CA PRO A 178 -1.69 -2.23 -13.20
C PRO A 178 -0.59 -2.31 -12.14
N SER A 179 -1.02 -2.49 -10.89
CA SER A 179 -0.17 -3.04 -9.83
C SER A 179 -0.33 -4.55 -9.77
N SER A 180 0.75 -5.30 -10.03
CA SER A 180 0.64 -6.77 -10.10
C SER A 180 1.87 -7.57 -9.68
N ASN A 181 1.65 -8.83 -9.32
CA ASN A 181 2.65 -9.73 -8.75
C ASN A 181 3.31 -9.11 -7.51
N ILE A 182 2.51 -8.95 -6.45
CA ILE A 182 2.91 -8.30 -5.21
C ILE A 182 2.90 -9.33 -4.08
N SER A 183 4.03 -9.49 -3.42
CA SER A 183 4.20 -10.32 -2.23
C SER A 183 4.44 -9.45 -1.01
N ILE A 184 3.64 -9.67 0.04
CA ILE A 184 3.71 -8.94 1.31
C ILE A 184 3.84 -9.98 2.42
N SER A 185 4.84 -9.84 3.29
CA SER A 185 4.96 -10.77 4.41
C SER A 185 5.56 -10.18 5.69
N ASN A 186 5.20 -10.73 6.85
CA ASN A 186 5.77 -10.36 8.14
C ASN A 186 5.68 -8.84 8.41
N ILE A 187 4.45 -8.30 8.36
CA ILE A 187 4.18 -6.89 8.60
C ILE A 187 3.53 -6.71 9.97
N THR A 188 4.03 -5.76 10.76
CA THR A 188 3.33 -5.30 11.97
C THR A 188 2.88 -3.84 11.78
N GLY A 189 1.60 -3.57 12.01
CA GLY A 189 0.98 -2.28 11.71
C GLY A 189 0.14 -1.72 12.87
N GLU A 190 0.19 -0.40 13.06
CA GLU A 190 -0.69 0.38 13.94
C GLU A 190 -1.14 1.68 13.24
N THR A 191 -2.44 1.86 13.02
CA THR A 191 -2.99 3.04 12.33
C THR A 191 -4.34 3.50 12.85
N ARG A 192 -4.57 4.81 12.97
CA ARG A 192 -5.87 5.35 13.43
C ARG A 192 -6.83 5.78 12.34
N GLY A 193 -6.37 6.10 11.13
CA GLY A 193 -7.21 6.57 10.03
C GLY A 193 -7.38 5.55 8.89
N GLY A 194 -6.48 4.59 8.78
CA GLY A 194 -6.42 3.65 7.65
C GLY A 194 -6.68 2.20 8.03
N ALA A 195 -6.06 1.30 7.27
CA ALA A 195 -6.11 -0.14 7.41
C ALA A 195 -4.71 -0.76 7.55
N GLY A 196 -4.63 -1.96 8.14
CA GLY A 196 -3.41 -2.76 8.13
C GLY A 196 -2.95 -3.14 6.71
N ILE A 197 -3.90 -3.40 5.81
CA ILE A 197 -3.66 -3.49 4.37
C ILE A 197 -4.87 -2.96 3.61
N ALA A 198 -4.63 -2.11 2.62
CA ALA A 198 -5.64 -1.50 1.78
C ALA A 198 -5.38 -1.75 0.29
N PHE A 199 -6.47 -1.94 -0.46
CA PHE A 199 -6.50 -1.99 -1.92
C PHE A 199 -7.34 -0.80 -2.39
N GLY A 200 -6.72 0.10 -3.16
CA GLY A 200 -7.32 1.35 -3.62
C GLY A 200 -7.19 2.52 -2.63
N SER A 201 -7.99 3.58 -2.74
CA SER A 201 -9.16 3.68 -3.63
C SER A 201 -8.80 3.88 -5.10
N GLU A 202 -7.58 4.35 -5.37
CA GLU A 202 -7.07 4.63 -6.70
C GLU A 202 -6.60 3.31 -7.31
N MET A 203 -7.52 2.56 -7.93
CA MET A 203 -7.29 1.18 -8.43
C MET A 203 -7.57 1.02 -9.93
N SER A 204 -7.66 2.13 -10.66
CA SER A 204 -8.30 2.19 -11.97
C SER A 204 -7.51 1.55 -13.12
N GLY A 205 -6.18 1.46 -12.99
CA GLY A 205 -5.30 0.68 -13.86
C GLY A 205 -5.33 -0.83 -13.59
N GLY A 206 -5.93 -1.27 -12.49
CA GLY A 206 -6.03 -2.67 -12.08
C GLY A 206 -5.03 -3.08 -10.99
N ILE A 207 -5.50 -3.88 -10.04
CA ILE A 207 -4.68 -4.53 -9.01
C ILE A 207 -4.89 -6.05 -9.12
N SER A 208 -3.82 -6.82 -9.27
CA SER A 208 -3.95 -8.28 -9.34
C SER A 208 -2.74 -9.09 -8.91
N GLU A 209 -2.94 -10.38 -8.62
CA GLU A 209 -1.88 -11.30 -8.19
C GLU A 209 -1.17 -10.76 -6.95
N VAL A 210 -1.94 -10.53 -5.88
CA VAL A 210 -1.43 -10.04 -4.60
C VAL A 210 -1.50 -11.17 -3.58
N ARG A 211 -0.38 -11.45 -2.92
CA ARG A 211 -0.27 -12.40 -1.83
C ARG A 211 0.25 -11.70 -0.58
N ALA A 212 -0.53 -11.69 0.49
CA ALA A 212 -0.16 -11.09 1.77
C ALA A 212 -0.27 -12.12 2.89
N GLU A 213 0.83 -12.41 3.58
CA GLU A 213 0.89 -13.46 4.61
C GLU A 213 1.65 -13.00 5.87
N GLY A 214 1.15 -13.30 7.06
CA GLY A 214 1.82 -12.89 8.31
C GLY A 214 1.65 -11.39 8.58
N LEU A 215 0.39 -10.96 8.68
CA LEU A 215 0.03 -9.59 9.03
C LEU A 215 -0.38 -9.51 10.51
N ARG A 216 0.24 -8.61 11.28
CA ARG A 216 -0.14 -8.32 12.67
C ARG A 216 -0.62 -6.88 12.77
N VAL A 217 -1.93 -6.70 12.90
CA VAL A 217 -2.57 -5.38 12.97
C VAL A 217 -3.03 -5.10 14.40
N VAL A 218 -2.57 -3.99 14.99
CA VAL A 218 -2.90 -3.67 16.39
C VAL A 218 -3.39 -2.24 16.57
N ASN A 219 -4.28 -2.04 17.53
CA ASN A 219 -4.79 -0.70 17.92
C ASN A 219 -5.24 0.13 16.71
N SER A 220 -5.89 -0.52 15.74
CA SER A 220 -6.11 0.07 14.42
C SER A 220 -7.58 0.27 14.07
N LEU A 221 -7.86 1.22 13.19
CA LEU A 221 -9.23 1.43 12.71
C LEU A 221 -9.71 0.21 11.91
N GLN A 222 -8.92 -0.24 10.93
CA GLN A 222 -9.33 -1.33 10.04
C GLN A 222 -8.21 -2.36 9.87
N GLY A 223 -8.59 -3.64 9.70
CA GLY A 223 -7.65 -4.72 9.39
C GLY A 223 -7.35 -4.78 7.90
N ILE A 224 -8.25 -5.42 7.15
CA ILE A 224 -8.17 -5.61 5.69
C ILE A 224 -9.19 -4.69 5.03
N ARG A 225 -8.79 -3.95 4.00
CA ARG A 225 -9.67 -2.98 3.34
C ARG A 225 -9.60 -3.02 1.81
N ILE A 226 -10.75 -3.05 1.15
CA ILE A 226 -10.88 -2.77 -0.30
C ILE A 226 -11.75 -1.53 -0.48
N LYS A 227 -11.25 -0.53 -1.22
CA LYS A 227 -11.91 0.75 -1.49
C LYS A 227 -12.10 0.90 -2.99
N THR A 228 -13.34 1.12 -3.44
CA THR A 228 -13.63 1.48 -4.82
C THR A 228 -14.94 2.29 -4.91
N ALA A 229 -15.30 2.73 -6.11
CA ALA A 229 -16.49 3.53 -6.40
C ALA A 229 -16.92 3.38 -7.87
N PRO A 230 -18.20 3.64 -8.22
CA PRO A 230 -18.58 3.86 -9.62
C PRO A 230 -17.72 4.97 -10.22
N GLY A 231 -17.14 4.75 -11.41
CA GLY A 231 -16.14 5.65 -12.00
C GLY A 231 -14.74 5.08 -12.02
N ARG A 232 -14.42 4.18 -11.07
CA ARG A 232 -13.08 3.63 -10.97
C ARG A 232 -12.72 2.73 -12.14
N GLY A 233 -13.68 2.00 -12.71
CA GLY A 233 -13.40 0.94 -13.67
C GLY A 233 -12.36 -0.06 -13.14
N GLY A 234 -11.53 -0.61 -14.02
CA GLY A 234 -10.42 -1.48 -13.61
C GLY A 234 -10.86 -2.72 -12.83
N TYR A 235 -9.99 -3.21 -11.96
CA TYR A 235 -10.25 -4.43 -11.19
C TYR A 235 -9.39 -4.51 -9.92
N VAL A 236 -9.90 -5.20 -8.90
CA VAL A 236 -9.09 -5.84 -7.85
C VAL A 236 -9.38 -7.32 -7.92
N LYS A 237 -8.40 -8.13 -8.34
CA LYS A 237 -8.63 -9.57 -8.48
C LYS A 237 -7.45 -10.44 -8.09
N ASN A 238 -7.71 -11.70 -7.77
CA ASN A 238 -6.67 -12.68 -7.44
C ASN A 238 -5.82 -12.18 -6.27
N VAL A 239 -6.50 -11.94 -5.15
CA VAL A 239 -5.91 -11.46 -3.90
C VAL A 239 -6.02 -12.58 -2.87
N TYR A 240 -4.88 -12.99 -2.31
CA TYR A 240 -4.79 -14.00 -1.27
C TYR A 240 -4.18 -13.36 -0.02
N ILE A 241 -4.95 -13.31 1.07
CA ILE A 241 -4.54 -12.78 2.37
C ILE A 241 -4.65 -13.90 3.38
N ALA A 242 -3.55 -14.29 4.02
CA ALA A 242 -3.55 -15.34 5.03
C ALA A 242 -2.68 -15.02 6.25
N ASP A 243 -2.84 -15.80 7.32
CA ASP A 243 -2.08 -15.65 8.56
C ASP A 243 -2.14 -14.22 9.10
N VAL A 244 -3.34 -13.81 9.52
CA VAL A 244 -3.60 -12.45 10.00
C VAL A 244 -3.99 -12.48 11.47
N SER A 245 -3.26 -11.73 12.29
CA SER A 245 -3.60 -11.51 13.69
C SER A 245 -4.04 -10.06 13.92
N MET A 246 -5.16 -9.89 14.64
CA MET A 246 -5.72 -8.59 14.95
C MET A 246 -5.93 -8.45 16.46
N ASP A 247 -5.50 -7.32 17.04
CA ASP A 247 -5.78 -6.98 18.44
C ASP A 247 -6.23 -5.53 18.54
N ASN A 248 -7.41 -5.31 19.13
CA ASN A 248 -8.01 -3.99 19.31
C ASN A 248 -8.18 -3.27 17.95
N VAL A 249 -8.92 -3.91 17.04
CA VAL A 249 -9.21 -3.40 15.69
C VAL A 249 -10.70 -3.08 15.54
N SER A 250 -11.05 -1.86 15.13
CA SER A 250 -12.46 -1.45 15.09
C SER A 250 -13.28 -2.20 14.03
N ILE A 251 -12.73 -2.43 12.84
CA ILE A 251 -13.37 -3.21 11.76
C ILE A 251 -12.35 -4.19 11.18
N ALA A 252 -12.55 -5.50 11.36
CA ALA A 252 -11.57 -6.47 10.88
C ALA A 252 -11.48 -6.51 9.34
N ILE A 253 -12.62 -6.58 8.64
CA ILE A 253 -12.67 -6.63 7.17
C ILE A 253 -13.63 -5.57 6.64
N ARG A 254 -13.16 -4.70 5.75
CA ARG A 254 -14.01 -3.70 5.11
C ARG A 254 -13.89 -3.73 3.60
N ILE A 255 -15.01 -3.85 2.90
CA ILE A 255 -15.09 -3.68 1.45
C ILE A 255 -16.11 -2.56 1.22
N SER A 256 -15.71 -1.51 0.51
CA SER A 256 -16.57 -0.36 0.24
C SER A 256 -16.60 -0.06 -1.25
N GLY A 257 -17.77 -0.27 -1.85
CA GLY A 257 -18.07 0.06 -3.24
C GLY A 257 -18.48 1.51 -3.49
N ASN A 258 -18.53 2.37 -2.48
CA ASN A 258 -18.94 3.77 -2.63
C ASN A 258 -17.95 4.76 -1.98
N PHE A 259 -16.66 4.63 -2.29
CA PHE A 259 -15.63 5.54 -1.80
C PHE A 259 -15.60 6.83 -2.62
N GLY A 260 -16.43 7.81 -2.24
CA GLY A 260 -16.83 8.98 -3.04
C GLY A 260 -15.78 10.07 -3.32
N GLU A 261 -14.49 9.74 -3.38
CA GLU A 261 -13.46 10.67 -3.84
C GLU A 261 -13.19 10.48 -5.34
N HIS A 262 -13.14 11.57 -6.12
CA HIS A 262 -12.83 11.56 -7.56
C HIS A 262 -11.90 12.73 -7.91
N PRO A 263 -11.05 12.64 -8.95
CA PRO A 263 -10.15 13.72 -9.31
C PRO A 263 -10.93 14.92 -9.84
N ASP A 264 -12.00 14.69 -10.58
CA ASP A 264 -12.91 15.72 -11.06
C ASP A 264 -14.27 15.08 -11.37
N ASP A 265 -15.16 15.82 -12.04
CA ASP A 265 -16.51 15.35 -12.38
C ASP A 265 -16.60 14.69 -13.77
N LYS A 266 -15.47 14.40 -14.44
CA LYS A 266 -15.43 13.88 -15.82
C LYS A 266 -15.37 12.35 -15.92
N TYR A 267 -15.21 11.64 -14.81
CA TYR A 267 -15.22 10.19 -14.79
C TYR A 267 -16.56 9.61 -15.30
N ASP A 268 -16.49 8.47 -15.99
CA ASP A 268 -17.68 7.76 -16.41
C ASP A 268 -18.30 7.02 -15.22
N ARG A 269 -19.43 7.50 -14.70
CA ARG A 269 -20.16 6.89 -13.57
C ARG A 269 -20.58 5.44 -13.82
N ASN A 270 -20.61 4.99 -15.09
CA ASN A 270 -20.92 3.60 -15.45
C ASN A 270 -19.66 2.71 -15.57
N ALA A 271 -18.46 3.27 -15.42
CA ALA A 271 -17.23 2.50 -15.32
C ALA A 271 -17.17 1.81 -13.95
N LEU A 272 -17.77 0.62 -13.88
CA LEU A 272 -17.82 -0.17 -12.66
C LEU A 272 -16.57 -1.06 -12.51
N PRO A 273 -16.03 -1.19 -11.28
CA PRO A 273 -14.84 -1.97 -10.98
C PRO A 273 -15.15 -3.46 -10.76
N MET A 274 -14.39 -4.35 -11.39
CA MET A 274 -14.48 -5.77 -11.06
C MET A 274 -13.73 -6.08 -9.76
N ILE A 275 -14.45 -6.51 -8.72
CA ILE A 275 -13.86 -7.05 -7.48
C ILE A 275 -14.16 -8.55 -7.44
N SER A 276 -13.12 -9.39 -7.58
CA SER A 276 -13.32 -10.85 -7.65
C SER A 276 -12.12 -11.66 -7.17
N ASN A 277 -12.33 -12.91 -6.80
CA ASN A 277 -11.29 -13.85 -6.36
C ASN A 277 -10.46 -13.28 -5.20
N ILE A 278 -11.13 -12.96 -4.11
CA ILE A 278 -10.53 -12.43 -2.88
C ILE A 278 -10.62 -13.51 -1.82
N THR A 279 -9.48 -14.09 -1.44
CA THR A 279 -9.39 -15.07 -0.35
C THR A 279 -8.83 -14.40 0.90
N ILE A 280 -9.55 -14.51 2.00
CA ILE A 280 -9.11 -14.11 3.35
C ILE A 280 -9.14 -15.36 4.23
N LYS A 281 -7.97 -15.81 4.65
CA LYS A 281 -7.80 -17.11 5.29
C LYS A 281 -7.01 -17.01 6.59
N ASP A 282 -7.24 -17.91 7.54
CA ASP A 282 -6.43 -18.06 8.76
C ASP A 282 -6.30 -16.72 9.51
N VAL A 283 -7.45 -16.14 9.87
CA VAL A 283 -7.53 -14.84 10.55
C VAL A 283 -7.97 -15.04 11.99
N VAL A 284 -7.20 -14.51 12.95
CA VAL A 284 -7.56 -14.50 14.37
C VAL A 284 -7.60 -13.07 14.89
N GLY A 285 -8.70 -12.68 15.51
CA GLY A 285 -8.89 -11.33 16.04
C GLY A 285 -9.42 -11.33 17.47
N VAL A 286 -8.82 -10.51 18.33
CA VAL A 286 -9.29 -10.24 19.69
C VAL A 286 -9.61 -8.75 19.84
N ASN A 287 -10.59 -8.43 20.70
CA ASN A 287 -11.06 -7.06 20.91
C ASN A 287 -11.47 -6.36 19.60
N VAL A 288 -12.16 -7.08 18.72
CA VAL A 288 -12.60 -6.55 17.42
C VAL A 288 -13.91 -5.79 17.60
N GLY A 289 -14.07 -4.62 17.01
CA GLY A 289 -15.36 -3.90 17.06
C GLY A 289 -16.44 -4.63 16.27
N VAL A 290 -16.25 -4.71 14.95
CA VAL A 290 -17.13 -5.37 13.98
C VAL A 290 -16.30 -6.35 13.14
N ALA A 291 -16.82 -7.55 12.85
CA ALA A 291 -16.12 -8.55 12.05
C ALA A 291 -15.99 -8.12 10.59
N GLY A 292 -17.07 -7.62 9.98
CA GLY A 292 -16.94 -7.03 8.66
C GLY A 292 -18.10 -6.18 8.17
N ILE A 293 -17.76 -5.22 7.31
CA ILE A 293 -18.70 -4.37 6.57
C ILE A 293 -18.33 -4.49 5.10
N LEU A 294 -19.13 -5.24 4.34
CA LEU A 294 -18.82 -5.64 2.98
C LEU A 294 -19.94 -5.17 2.04
N GLU A 295 -19.68 -4.07 1.36
CA GLU A 295 -20.68 -3.35 0.57
C GLU A 295 -20.19 -3.25 -0.88
N GLY A 296 -20.90 -3.92 -1.79
CA GLY A 296 -20.66 -3.89 -3.22
C GLY A 296 -21.24 -2.65 -3.91
N ILE A 297 -21.40 -2.74 -5.24
CA ILE A 297 -21.97 -1.67 -6.07
C ILE A 297 -23.27 -2.15 -6.69
N HIS A 298 -24.28 -1.28 -6.73
CA HIS A 298 -25.54 -1.62 -7.37
C HIS A 298 -25.33 -1.82 -8.88
N GLY A 299 -25.67 -3.01 -9.39
CA GLY A 299 -25.45 -3.38 -10.79
C GLY A 299 -24.12 -4.10 -11.06
N ASP A 300 -23.26 -4.26 -10.05
CA ASP A 300 -22.00 -5.01 -10.13
C ASP A 300 -21.66 -5.64 -8.77
N ASN A 301 -22.18 -6.85 -8.55
CA ASN A 301 -21.95 -7.59 -7.31
C ASN A 301 -20.48 -8.02 -7.23
N PHE A 302 -19.85 -7.77 -6.08
CA PHE A 302 -18.49 -8.26 -5.85
C PHE A 302 -18.53 -9.76 -5.59
N SER A 303 -17.81 -10.53 -6.38
CA SER A 303 -17.98 -11.99 -6.47
C SER A 303 -16.77 -12.75 -5.96
N ASN A 304 -16.91 -14.05 -5.71
CA ASN A 304 -15.82 -14.95 -5.32
C ASN A 304 -15.01 -14.42 -4.13
N ILE A 305 -15.71 -13.87 -3.13
CA ILE A 305 -15.12 -13.48 -1.85
C ILE A 305 -15.13 -14.72 -0.95
N CYS A 306 -13.96 -15.28 -0.64
CA CYS A 306 -13.81 -16.44 0.22
C CYS A 306 -13.27 -16.05 1.60
N LEU A 307 -14.00 -16.45 2.66
CA LEU A 307 -13.53 -16.41 4.04
C LEU A 307 -13.27 -17.84 4.53
N SER A 308 -12.06 -18.16 4.98
CA SER A 308 -11.75 -19.51 5.47
C SER A 308 -10.96 -19.50 6.76
N ASN A 309 -11.41 -20.24 7.78
CA ASN A 309 -10.76 -20.31 9.08
C ASN A 309 -10.55 -18.90 9.70
N VAL A 310 -11.66 -18.20 9.92
CA VAL A 310 -11.67 -16.84 10.48
C VAL A 310 -12.31 -16.88 11.85
N SER A 311 -11.60 -16.46 12.89
CA SER A 311 -12.08 -16.43 14.28
C SER A 311 -11.88 -15.04 14.89
N LEU A 312 -12.98 -14.32 15.11
CA LEU A 312 -12.98 -12.94 15.57
C LEU A 312 -13.80 -12.81 16.86
N SER A 313 -13.15 -12.45 17.96
CA SER A 313 -13.84 -12.06 19.20
C SER A 313 -14.32 -10.61 19.08
N VAL A 314 -15.58 -10.46 18.65
CA VAL A 314 -16.21 -9.16 18.37
C VAL A 314 -16.96 -8.56 19.58
N GLN A 315 -17.06 -7.23 19.60
CA GLN A 315 -17.82 -6.47 20.59
C GLN A 315 -19.25 -6.12 20.10
N SER A 316 -19.45 -5.98 18.79
CA SER A 316 -20.75 -5.66 18.20
C SER A 316 -21.74 -6.82 18.31
N ALA A 317 -23.00 -6.51 18.64
CA ALA A 317 -24.12 -7.44 18.57
C ALA A 317 -24.52 -7.80 17.12
N HIS A 318 -24.10 -7.00 16.14
CA HIS A 318 -24.27 -7.25 14.71
C HIS A 318 -22.86 -7.31 14.09
N PRO A 319 -22.21 -8.49 14.11
CA PRO A 319 -20.80 -8.60 13.73
C PRO A 319 -20.54 -8.35 12.25
N TRP A 320 -21.54 -8.58 11.41
CA TRP A 320 -21.41 -8.49 9.96
C TRP A 320 -22.51 -7.62 9.36
N ASN A 321 -22.14 -6.80 8.38
CA ASN A 321 -23.06 -6.10 7.49
C ASN A 321 -22.61 -6.36 6.05
N CYS A 322 -23.45 -7.02 5.26
CA CYS A 322 -23.12 -7.34 3.88
C CYS A 322 -24.25 -6.93 2.92
N SER A 323 -23.87 -6.34 1.80
CA SER A 323 -24.78 -6.02 0.71
C SER A 323 -24.05 -6.10 -0.64
N LEU A 324 -24.72 -6.62 -1.66
CA LEU A 324 -24.22 -6.63 -3.05
C LEU A 324 -22.85 -7.33 -3.19
N ILE A 325 -22.63 -8.36 -2.37
CA ILE A 325 -21.47 -9.24 -2.42
C ILE A 325 -21.93 -10.69 -2.57
N GLU A 326 -21.08 -11.54 -3.10
CA GLU A 326 -21.32 -12.96 -3.29
C GLU A 326 -20.03 -13.74 -3.02
N GLY A 327 -20.16 -14.86 -2.30
CA GLY A 327 -18.99 -15.66 -1.98
C GLY A 327 -19.25 -16.84 -1.06
N TYR A 328 -18.17 -17.31 -0.44
CA TYR A 328 -18.10 -18.56 0.30
C TYR A 328 -17.45 -18.34 1.67
N SER A 329 -17.87 -19.11 2.65
CA SER A 329 -17.32 -19.08 3.99
C SER A 329 -17.20 -20.50 4.53
N ASN A 330 -16.05 -20.81 5.12
CA ASN A 330 -15.78 -22.09 5.76
C ASN A 330 -15.09 -21.86 7.10
N SER A 331 -15.66 -22.38 8.19
CA SER A 331 -15.11 -22.21 9.56
C SER A 331 -14.91 -20.74 9.93
N VAL A 332 -15.99 -19.95 9.89
CA VAL A 332 -15.99 -18.52 10.24
C VAL A 332 -16.78 -18.30 11.53
N ILE A 333 -16.16 -17.65 12.52
CA ILE A 333 -16.75 -17.31 13.82
C ILE A 333 -16.48 -15.82 14.07
N PRO A 334 -17.51 -14.99 14.36
CA PRO A 334 -18.94 -15.30 14.36
C PRO A 334 -19.47 -15.61 12.96
N GLU A 335 -20.62 -16.29 12.87
CA GLU A 335 -21.23 -16.69 11.59
C GLU A 335 -21.36 -15.51 10.63
N SER A 336 -20.87 -15.68 9.40
CA SER A 336 -20.87 -14.66 8.35
C SER A 336 -22.23 -14.48 7.69
N CYS A 337 -22.37 -13.39 6.93
CA CYS A 337 -23.56 -13.06 6.15
C CYS A 337 -24.05 -14.20 5.22
N GLU A 338 -25.34 -14.26 4.92
CA GLU A 338 -25.93 -15.26 4.01
C GLU A 338 -25.31 -15.19 2.60
N GLN A 339 -24.98 -13.98 2.16
CA GLN A 339 -24.33 -13.69 0.88
C GLN A 339 -22.97 -14.40 0.70
N LEU A 340 -22.32 -14.74 1.81
CA LEU A 340 -21.05 -15.47 1.85
C LEU A 340 -21.24 -16.95 2.19
N ARG A 341 -22.48 -17.45 2.31
CA ARG A 341 -22.79 -18.83 2.67
C ARG A 341 -23.36 -19.63 1.50
N SER A 342 -23.03 -19.23 0.26
CA SER A 342 -23.43 -20.01 -0.92
C SER A 342 -22.86 -21.44 -0.84
N ASN A 343 -23.62 -22.44 -1.34
CA ASN A 343 -23.35 -23.87 -1.13
C ASN A 343 -21.94 -24.26 -1.59
N CYS A 344 -21.00 -24.26 -0.65
CA CYS A 344 -19.62 -24.68 -0.82
C CYS A 344 -19.64 -26.18 -1.07
N ARG A 345 -19.48 -26.61 -2.33
CA ARG A 345 -19.42 -28.04 -2.64
C ARG A 345 -18.02 -28.59 -2.39
N GLN A 346 -16.96 -27.76 -2.42
CA GLN A 346 -15.57 -28.22 -2.22
C GLN A 346 -14.63 -27.10 -1.70
N THR A 347 -13.53 -27.50 -1.04
CA THR A 347 -12.40 -26.64 -0.66
C THR A 347 -11.65 -26.01 -1.84
N SER A 348 -12.04 -26.33 -3.08
CA SER A 348 -11.49 -25.79 -4.33
C SER A 348 -12.08 -24.44 -4.75
N ASP A 349 -13.05 -23.91 -4.02
CA ASP A 349 -13.78 -22.69 -4.41
C ASP A 349 -13.03 -21.39 -4.05
N CYS A 350 -12.04 -21.47 -3.15
CA CYS A 350 -11.20 -20.33 -2.78
C CYS A 350 -9.98 -20.26 -3.69
N TYR A 351 -9.67 -19.08 -4.20
CA TYR A 351 -8.41 -18.82 -4.89
C TYR A 351 -7.25 -19.11 -3.91
N ASP A 352 -6.33 -19.99 -4.30
CA ASP A 352 -5.27 -20.53 -3.45
C ASP A 352 -3.97 -19.71 -3.50
N GLY A 353 -3.96 -18.61 -4.24
CA GLY A 353 -2.76 -17.78 -4.43
C GLY A 353 -1.73 -18.41 -5.36
N SER A 354 -2.06 -19.50 -6.09
CA SER A 354 -1.20 -20.02 -7.13
C SER A 354 -1.37 -19.20 -8.42
N SER A 355 -0.36 -18.40 -8.74
CA SER A 355 -0.22 -17.91 -10.10
C SER A 355 0.20 -19.11 -10.97
N SER A 356 -0.48 -19.33 -12.09
CA SER A 356 0.12 -20.10 -13.17
C SER A 356 1.46 -19.43 -13.51
N SER A 357 2.56 -20.18 -13.39
CA SER A 357 3.98 -19.78 -13.55
C SER A 357 4.72 -19.15 -12.34
N ALA A 358 5.01 -19.97 -11.32
CA ALA A 358 6.20 -19.78 -10.49
C ALA A 358 7.35 -20.62 -11.07
N ILE A 359 8.31 -19.96 -11.72
CA ILE A 359 9.63 -20.55 -11.99
C ILE A 359 10.29 -20.74 -10.63
N HIS A 360 10.58 -21.99 -10.26
CA HIS A 360 11.45 -22.33 -9.13
C HIS A 360 12.81 -21.66 -9.32
N GLY A 361 13.03 -20.54 -8.62
CA GLY A 361 14.36 -20.01 -8.37
C GLY A 361 15.10 -20.99 -7.47
N GLN A 362 16.03 -21.75 -8.04
CA GLN A 362 17.03 -22.50 -7.28
C GLN A 362 17.92 -21.52 -6.51
N GLU A 363 18.06 -21.74 -5.21
CA GLU A 363 19.14 -21.15 -4.41
C GLU A 363 20.50 -21.45 -5.06
N PRO A 364 21.38 -20.45 -5.27
CA PRO A 364 22.77 -20.73 -5.55
C PRO A 364 23.45 -21.19 -4.26
N ARG A 365 23.98 -22.41 -4.30
CA ARG A 365 24.86 -22.95 -3.27
C ARG A 365 26.09 -22.06 -3.11
N ASP A 366 26.38 -21.72 -1.87
CA ASP A 366 27.67 -21.20 -1.43
C ASP A 366 28.81 -22.07 -1.97
N THR A 367 29.78 -21.46 -2.64
CA THR A 367 31.21 -21.78 -2.51
C THR A 367 32.08 -20.76 -3.24
N LEU A 368 33.16 -20.38 -2.56
CA LEU A 368 34.43 -19.80 -3.04
C LEU A 368 34.68 -18.29 -2.82
N SER A 369 35.54 -18.09 -1.82
CA SER A 369 36.87 -17.48 -1.96
C SER A 369 36.99 -15.97 -1.76
N THR A 370 37.36 -15.65 -0.53
CA THR A 370 38.18 -14.49 -0.15
C THR A 370 39.37 -14.29 -1.10
N SER A 371 39.42 -13.16 -1.82
CA SER A 371 40.58 -12.24 -1.82
C SER A 371 40.44 -11.09 -2.84
N ARG A 372 40.70 -9.88 -2.32
CA ARG A 372 41.33 -8.71 -2.98
C ARG A 372 40.66 -8.15 -4.25
N LEU A 373 40.15 -6.92 -4.12
CA LEU A 373 40.80 -5.73 -4.71
C LEU A 373 40.21 -4.46 -4.07
N LEU A 374 41.02 -3.85 -3.21
CA LEU A 374 40.94 -2.46 -2.80
C LEU A 374 41.29 -1.57 -4.01
N ASN A 375 40.48 -0.55 -4.29
CA ASN A 375 40.91 0.79 -4.74
C ASN A 375 39.73 1.77 -4.87
N PRO A 376 39.98 3.10 -4.89
CA PRO A 376 39.54 3.97 -3.80
C PRO A 376 38.30 4.83 -4.12
N LEU A 377 37.69 5.28 -3.03
CA LEU A 377 36.72 6.36 -2.89
C LEU A 377 36.88 7.49 -3.93
N MET A 378 35.87 7.68 -4.78
CA MET A 378 35.50 9.00 -5.29
C MET A 378 34.38 9.54 -4.39
N LYS A 379 34.75 10.46 -3.48
CA LYS A 379 33.80 11.31 -2.76
C LYS A 379 33.40 12.46 -3.68
N PHE A 380 32.12 12.59 -3.99
CA PHE A 380 31.56 13.86 -4.42
C PHE A 380 30.84 14.49 -3.22
N THR A 381 31.33 15.65 -2.81
CA THR A 381 30.63 16.57 -1.91
C THR A 381 29.78 17.47 -2.79
N LEU A 382 28.48 17.52 -2.56
CA LEU A 382 27.60 18.54 -3.16
C LEU A 382 26.81 19.24 -2.05
N PHE A 383 26.65 20.55 -2.26
CA PHE A 383 26.34 21.62 -1.32
C PHE A 383 24.91 21.61 -0.77
#